data_AF-A0A1V5JZF5-F1
#
_entry.id   AF-A0A1V5JZF5-F1
#
_cell.length_a   1.000
_cell.length_b   1.000
_cell.length_c   1.000
_cell.angle_alpha   90.00
_cell.angle_beta   90.00
_cell.angle_gamma   90.00
#
_symmetry.space_group_name_H-M   'P 1'
#
loop_
_entity.id
_entity.type
_entity.pdbx_description
1 polymer ?
#
loop_
_entity_poly.entity_id
_entity_poly.type
_entity_poly.pdbx_seq_one_letter_code
_entity_poly.pdbx_strand_id
1 'polypeptide(L)'
;MLHTVADAAGLVTQVITTVRREDGRPTLIEVRDGAGALVSKTTRAYNDAGELITETVWTPEEVIISTFESDIDHNWIVKRNYRVVPVEAAVGGQGATKQEPIDVIYREISAYG
;
A
#
# COMPACT_ATOMS: atom_id res chain seq x y z
N MET A 1 -14.51 -3.68 8.07
CA MET A 1 -15.14 -2.41 8.45
C MET A 1 -15.42 -1.60 7.19
N LEU A 2 -16.60 -0.98 7.09
CA LEU A 2 -16.99 -0.10 5.99
C LEU A 2 -17.08 1.33 6.51
N HIS A 3 -16.55 2.30 5.76
CA HIS A 3 -16.66 3.72 6.04
C HIS A 3 -17.04 4.46 4.76
N THR A 4 -17.90 5.47 4.87
CA THR A 4 -18.36 6.28 3.74
C THR A 4 -18.03 7.74 4.01
N VAL A 5 -17.43 8.40 3.02
CA VAL A 5 -17.18 9.85 3.04
C VAL A 5 -18.23 10.51 2.17
N ALA A 6 -18.85 11.58 2.69
CA ALA A 6 -19.83 12.37 1.96
C ALA A 6 -19.41 13.85 1.90
N ASP A 7 -19.84 14.56 0.87
CA ASP A 7 -19.66 16.01 0.76
C ASP A 7 -20.64 16.80 1.65
N ALA A 8 -20.57 18.14 1.59
CA ALA A 8 -21.44 19.03 2.37
C ALA A 8 -22.93 18.92 2.00
N ALA A 9 -23.26 18.37 0.82
CA ALA A 9 -24.63 18.12 0.38
C ALA A 9 -25.13 16.71 0.79
N GLY A 10 -24.28 15.90 1.43
CA GLY A 10 -24.59 14.54 1.86
C GLY A 10 -24.44 13.49 0.76
N LEU A 11 -23.85 13.84 -0.40
CA LEU A 11 -23.56 12.88 -1.46
C LEU A 11 -22.31 12.08 -1.10
N VAL A 12 -22.39 10.76 -1.17
CA VAL A 12 -21.24 9.87 -0.94
C VAL A 12 -20.21 10.09 -2.04
N THR A 13 -19.01 10.52 -1.66
CA THR A 13 -17.88 10.75 -2.57
C THR A 13 -16.91 9.57 -2.58
N GLN A 14 -16.82 8.83 -1.46
CA GLN A 14 -15.95 7.66 -1.35
C GLN A 14 -16.54 6.59 -0.42
N VAL A 15 -16.21 5.34 -0.74
CA VAL A 15 -16.49 4.17 0.08
C VAL A 15 -15.17 3.46 0.37
N ILE A 16 -14.83 3.35 1.66
CA ILE A 16 -13.59 2.74 2.15
C ILE A 16 -13.93 1.42 2.84
N THR A 17 -13.36 0.33 2.34
CA THR A 17 -13.49 -0.99 2.94
C THR A 17 -12.14 -1.41 3.52
N THR A 18 -12.12 -1.80 4.80
CA THR A 18 -10.92 -2.31 5.47
C THR A 18 -11.15 -3.73 5.97
N VAL A 19 -10.31 -4.66 5.50
CA VAL A 19 -10.17 -6.01 6.05
C VAL A 19 -9.01 -6.00 7.03
N ARG A 20 -9.20 -6.66 8.18
CA ARG A 20 -8.21 -6.72 9.26
C ARG A 20 -7.90 -8.18 9.58
N ARG A 21 -6.67 -8.42 10.05
CA ARG A 21 -6.27 -9.66 10.71
C ARG A 21 -6.94 -9.75 12.09
N GLU A 22 -6.86 -10.92 12.71
CA GLU A 22 -7.38 -11.20 14.05
C GLU A 22 -6.86 -10.22 15.13
N ASP A 23 -5.61 -9.77 15.01
CA ASP A 23 -5.00 -8.77 15.90
C ASP A 23 -5.46 -7.32 15.63
N GLY A 24 -6.41 -7.13 14.71
CA GLY A 24 -6.95 -5.83 14.34
C GLY A 24 -6.11 -5.04 13.33
N ARG A 25 -4.93 -5.52 12.90
CA ARG A 25 -4.11 -4.81 11.90
C ARG A 25 -4.74 -4.92 10.51
N PRO A 26 -4.77 -3.83 9.70
CA PRO A 26 -5.39 -3.85 8.38
C PRO A 26 -4.51 -4.62 7.37
N THR A 27 -5.10 -5.59 6.67
CA THR A 27 -4.42 -6.38 5.63
C THR A 27 -4.82 -5.95 4.22
N LEU A 28 -6.02 -5.38 4.06
CA LEU A 28 -6.53 -4.84 2.81
C LEU A 28 -7.32 -3.57 3.09
N ILE A 29 -7.08 -2.53 2.28
CA ILE A 29 -7.88 -1.32 2.22
C ILE A 29 -8.26 -1.10 0.76
N GLU A 30 -9.55 -1.03 0.46
CA GLU A 30 -10.05 -0.63 -0.86
C GLU A 30 -10.78 0.71 -0.75
N VAL A 31 -10.45 1.64 -1.63
CA VAL A 31 -11.14 2.93 -1.76
C VAL A 31 -11.85 2.95 -3.11
N ARG A 32 -13.16 3.12 -3.07
CA ARG A 32 -14.01 3.29 -4.24
C ARG A 32 -14.60 4.70 -4.28
N ASP A 33 -14.83 5.24 -5.46
CA ASP A 33 -15.56 6.50 -5.61
C ASP A 33 -17.05 6.31 -5.33
N GLY A 34 -17.80 7.43 -5.33
CA GLY A 34 -19.25 7.42 -5.15
C GLY A 34 -20.04 6.63 -6.21
N ALA A 35 -19.42 6.33 -7.36
CA ALA A 35 -20.01 5.49 -8.42
C ALA A 35 -19.63 4.00 -8.29
N GLY A 36 -18.73 3.65 -7.36
CA GLY A 36 -18.28 2.29 -7.09
C GLY A 36 -17.01 1.85 -7.83
N ALA A 37 -16.39 2.73 -8.63
CA ALA A 37 -15.13 2.43 -9.30
C ALA A 37 -13.98 2.39 -8.29
N LEU A 38 -13.04 1.45 -8.45
CA LEU A 38 -11.90 1.32 -7.55
C LEU A 38 -10.85 2.40 -7.86
N VAL A 39 -10.57 3.26 -6.89
CA VAL A 39 -9.64 4.39 -7.01
C VAL A 39 -8.28 4.04 -6.39
N SER A 40 -8.27 3.23 -5.33
CA SER A 40 -7.04 2.73 -4.74
C SER A 40 -7.25 1.41 -4.02
N LYS A 41 -6.20 0.60 -3.97
CA LYS A 41 -6.14 -0.64 -3.20
C LYS A 41 -4.79 -0.75 -2.51
N THR A 42 -4.80 -0.95 -1.19
CA THR A 42 -3.61 -1.18 -0.38
C THR A 42 -3.66 -2.57 0.23
N THR A 43 -2.63 -3.38 0.00
CA THR A 43 -2.44 -4.68 0.67
C THR A 43 -1.20 -4.65 1.54
N ARG A 44 -1.29 -5.23 2.75
CA ARG A 44 -0.22 -5.24 3.74
C ARG A 44 0.11 -6.65 4.18
N ALA A 45 1.41 -6.92 4.30
CA ALA A 45 1.94 -8.15 4.86
C ALA A 45 2.75 -7.84 6.12
N TYR A 46 2.57 -8.68 7.14
CA TYR A 46 3.21 -8.54 8.43
C TYR A 46 4.00 -9.82 8.75
N ASN A 47 5.12 -9.69 9.46
CA ASN A 47 5.82 -10.85 10.02
C ASN A 47 5.10 -11.39 11.27
N ASP A 48 5.63 -12.48 11.85
CA ASP A 48 5.03 -13.12 13.03
C ASP A 48 5.11 -12.26 14.29
N ALA A 49 6.05 -11.33 14.36
CA ALA A 49 6.13 -10.31 15.42
C ALA A 49 5.11 -9.18 15.24
N GLY A 50 4.36 -9.16 14.13
CA GLY A 50 3.36 -8.15 13.80
C GLY A 50 3.92 -6.89 13.14
N GLU A 51 5.20 -6.87 12.78
CA GLU A 51 5.83 -5.75 12.07
C GLU A 51 5.42 -5.77 10.59
N LEU A 52 5.17 -4.60 10.01
CA LEU A 52 4.87 -4.47 8.59
C LEU A 52 6.14 -4.76 7.80
N ILE A 53 6.10 -5.70 6.85
CA ILE A 53 7.24 -6.06 6.00
C ILE A 53 7.04 -5.63 4.55
N THR A 54 5.79 -5.55 4.10
CA THR A 54 5.46 -5.12 2.73
C THR A 54 4.12 -4.42 2.68
N GLU A 55 4.04 -3.36 1.90
CA GLU A 55 2.81 -2.66 1.52
C GLU A 55 2.78 -2.50 0.01
N THR A 56 1.71 -2.94 -0.64
CA THR A 56 1.49 -2.69 -2.06
C THR A 56 0.31 -1.74 -2.21
N VAL A 57 0.53 -0.61 -2.87
CA VAL A 57 -0.50 0.36 -3.22
C VAL A 57 -0.71 0.32 -4.72
N TRP A 58 -1.94 0.04 -5.14
CA TRP A 58 -2.40 0.17 -6.51
C TRP A 58 -3.28 1.41 -6.64
N THR A 59 -3.07 2.15 -7.73
CA THR A 59 -4.01 3.13 -8.29
C THR A 59 -4.17 2.82 -9.78
N PRO A 60 -5.15 3.43 -10.49
CA PRO A 60 -5.26 3.29 -11.94
C PRO A 60 -3.99 3.71 -12.70
N GLU A 61 -3.19 4.61 -12.13
CA GLU A 61 -2.00 5.18 -12.75
C GLU A 61 -0.73 4.36 -12.46
N GLU A 62 -0.60 3.80 -11.26
CA GLU A 62 0.62 3.11 -10.85
C GLU A 62 0.42 2.03 -9.79
N VAL A 63 1.44 1.19 -9.65
CA VAL A 63 1.57 0.25 -8.54
C VAL A 63 2.89 0.50 -7.84
N ILE A 64 2.80 0.79 -6.55
CA ILE A 64 3.95 0.99 -5.66
C ILE A 64 4.05 -0.18 -4.71
N ILE A 65 5.23 -0.78 -4.64
CA ILE A 65 5.59 -1.77 -3.62
C ILE A 65 6.56 -1.11 -2.66
N SER A 66 6.20 -1.08 -1.39
CA SER A 66 7.03 -0.64 -0.29
C SER A 66 7.50 -1.85 0.51
N THR A 67 8.80 -1.96 0.75
CA THR A 67 9.38 -2.92 1.70
C THR A 67 9.85 -2.20 2.94
N PHE A 68 9.73 -2.87 4.08
CA PHE A 68 10.05 -2.31 5.38
C PHE A 68 11.04 -3.21 6.09
N GLU A 69 12.06 -2.59 6.66
CA GLU A 69 13.07 -3.22 7.48
C GLU A 69 13.17 -2.41 8.76
N SER A 70 12.90 -3.04 9.89
CA SER A 70 13.11 -2.45 11.22
C SER A 70 14.34 -3.07 11.85
N ASP A 71 15.11 -2.23 12.52
CA ASP A 71 16.10 -2.69 13.48
C ASP A 71 15.80 -2.01 14.81
N ILE A 72 15.23 -2.80 15.72
CA ILE A 72 14.80 -2.31 17.03
C ILE A 72 15.99 -1.99 17.92
N ASP A 73 17.11 -2.69 17.74
CA ASP A 73 18.34 -2.46 18.51
C ASP A 73 19.00 -1.15 18.08
N HIS A 74 18.84 -0.77 16.81
CA HIS A 74 19.39 0.46 16.26
C HIS A 74 18.36 1.60 16.09
N ASN A 75 17.13 1.42 16.58
CA ASN A 75 16.08 2.42 16.64
C ASN A 75 15.71 3.05 15.27
N TRP A 76 15.74 2.29 14.17
CA TRP A 76 15.39 2.81 12.83
C TRP A 76 14.43 1.90 12.05
N ILE A 77 13.71 2.52 11.11
CA ILE A 77 12.90 1.86 10.08
C ILE A 77 13.36 2.38 8.72
N VAL A 78 13.64 1.46 7.80
CA VAL A 78 13.89 1.73 6.39
C VAL A 78 12.66 1.34 5.58
N LYS A 79 12.12 2.31 4.83
CA LYS A 79 11.09 2.08 3.81
C LYS A 79 11.72 2.24 2.43
N ARG A 80 11.68 1.19 1.60
CA ARG A 80 12.13 1.25 0.20
C ARG A 80 10.92 1.17 -0.70
N ASN A 81 10.74 2.14 -1.59
CA ASN A 81 9.63 2.16 -2.53
C ASN A 81 10.09 1.80 -3.95
N TYR A 82 9.28 0.99 -4.61
CA TYR A 82 9.48 0.55 -5.98
C TYR A 82 8.23 0.79 -6.79
N ARG A 83 8.37 1.38 -7.98
CA ARG A 83 7.32 1.41 -8.98
C ARG A 83 7.34 0.10 -9.76
N VAL A 84 6.19 -0.54 -9.93
CA VAL A 84 6.05 -1.66 -10.85
C VAL A 84 5.76 -1.11 -12.24
N VAL A 85 6.63 -1.42 -13.20
CA VAL A 85 6.48 -1.01 -14.60
C VAL A 85 6.46 -2.23 -15.51
N PRO A 86 5.71 -2.19 -16.63
CA PRO A 86 5.78 -3.24 -17.63
C PRO A 86 7.19 -3.32 -18.21
N VAL A 87 7.68 -4.54 -18.42
CA VAL A 87 8.86 -4.77 -19.26
C VAL A 87 8.37 -4.73 -20.70
N GLU A 88 8.81 -3.76 -21.49
CA GLU A 88 8.55 -3.77 -22.93
C GLU A 88 9.14 -5.06 -23.51
N ALA A 89 8.27 -5.99 -23.90
CA ALA A 89 8.71 -7.23 -24.51
C ALA A 89 9.28 -6.93 -25.90
N ALA A 90 10.56 -7.27 -26.12
CA ALA A 90 11.00 -7.69 -27.43
C ALA A 90 10.04 -8.83 -27.88
N VAL A 91 9.56 -8.71 -29.13
CA VAL A 91 8.54 -9.55 -29.79
C VAL A 91 8.40 -10.95 -29.17
N GLY A 92 7.32 -11.20 -28.41
CA GLY A 92 6.86 -12.55 -28.03
C GLY A 92 6.80 -12.91 -26.53
N GLY A 93 7.20 -12.05 -25.60
CA GLY A 93 7.17 -12.36 -24.16
C GLY A 93 5.89 -11.91 -23.44
N GLN A 94 5.25 -12.80 -22.68
CA GLN A 94 4.13 -12.47 -21.78
C GLN A 94 4.47 -11.30 -20.85
N GLY A 95 3.46 -10.47 -20.51
CA GLY A 95 3.57 -9.21 -19.77
C GLY A 95 4.31 -9.28 -18.42
N ALA A 96 5.63 -9.37 -18.47
CA ALA A 96 6.50 -9.32 -17.32
C ALA A 96 6.53 -7.89 -16.78
N THR A 97 6.66 -7.77 -15.46
CA THR A 97 6.81 -6.50 -14.77
C THR A 97 8.16 -6.45 -14.07
N LYS A 98 8.80 -5.28 -14.04
CA LYS A 98 10.00 -5.03 -13.24
C LYS A 98 9.71 -4.00 -12.15
N GLN A 99 10.52 -4.02 -11.10
CA GLN A 99 10.48 -3.04 -10.01
C GLN A 99 11.56 -1.98 -10.25
N GLU A 100 11.15 -0.73 -10.41
CA GLU A 100 12.04 0.42 -10.51
C GLU A 100 12.13 1.13 -9.15
N PRO A 101 13.32 1.26 -8.55
CA PRO A 101 13.48 1.98 -7.28
C PRO A 101 13.02 3.44 -7.44
N ILE A 102 12.20 3.93 -6.51
CA ILE A 102 11.79 5.33 -6.43
C ILE A 102 12.68 6.05 -5.42
N ASP A 103 12.62 5.62 -4.17
CA ASP A 103 13.32 6.24 -3.05
C ASP A 103 13.52 5.25 -1.89
N VAL A 104 14.36 5.68 -0.96
CA VAL A 104 14.58 5.02 0.32
C VAL A 104 14.44 6.05 1.42
N ILE A 105 13.53 5.81 2.35
CA ILE A 105 13.23 6.69 3.47
C ILE A 105 13.75 6.03 4.74
N TYR A 106 14.64 6.73 5.44
CA TYR A 106 15.13 6.36 6.76
C TYR A 106 14.38 7.17 7.82
N ARG A 107 13.86 6.52 8.85
CA ARG A 107 13.25 7.20 10.00
C ARG A 107 13.68 6.55 11.29
N GLU A 108 13.96 7.36 12.31
CA GLU A 108 14.11 6.86 13.67
C GLU A 108 12.75 6.36 14.19
N ILE A 109 12.75 5.25 14.94
CA ILE A 109 11.53 4.69 15.55
C ILE A 109 10.89 5.68 16.54
N SER A 110 11.70 6.54 17.17
CA SER A 110 11.27 7.64 18.05
C SER A 110 10.31 8.65 17.38
N ALA A 111 10.27 8.71 16.04
CA ALA A 111 9.42 9.62 15.29
C ALA A 111 7.96 9.12 15.09
N TYR A 112 7.62 7.92 15.57
CA TYR A 112 6.27 7.35 15.52
C TYR A 112 5.55 7.31 16.89
N GLY A 113 6.06 8.06 17.87
CA GLY A 113 5.45 8.24 19.20
C GLY A 113 4.06 8.87 19.14
#